data_AF-A0A0R1JCB6-F1
#
_entry.id   AF-A0A0R1JCB6-F1
#
_cell.length_a   1.000
_cell.length_b   1.000
_cell.length_c   1.000
_cell.angle_alpha   90.00
_cell.angle_beta   90.00
_cell.angle_gamma   90.00
#
_symmetry.space_group_name_H-M   'P 1'
#
loop_
_entity.id
_entity.type
_entity.pdbx_description
1 polymer ?
#
loop_
_entity_poly.entity_id
_entity_poly.type
_entity_poly.pdbx_seq_one_letter_code
_entity_poly.pdbx_strand_id
1 'polypeptide(L)'
;MVRQFQLYRWLRFIFLLVVGILITAQPTKSVNAIIYLVSTYIAIYGVLSLIDGLSIRQKNGENNIAIGLGAGALLVAVLVLLVAKILIQLVPPVLGIILLVNGINQFRDSNETKKNVNVTPWLDYFYSALLIGVGIIFILNPSKTMIFFYQLFGIGLIVLAFFEIINSRIYRN
;
A
#
# COMPACT_ATOMS: atom_id res chain seq x y z
N MET A 1 -11.45 14.78 -30.66
CA MET A 1 -10.51 14.52 -29.56
C MET A 1 -10.96 15.06 -28.20
N VAL A 2 -11.50 16.28 -28.07
CA VAL A 2 -11.83 16.91 -26.76
C VAL A 2 -12.85 16.13 -25.89
N ARG A 3 -13.87 15.47 -26.49
CA ARG A 3 -14.86 14.67 -25.74
C ARG A 3 -14.29 13.41 -25.08
N GLN A 4 -13.32 12.74 -25.71
CA GLN A 4 -12.70 11.53 -25.14
C GLN A 4 -11.86 11.86 -23.90
N PHE A 5 -11.15 13.01 -23.93
CA PHE A 5 -10.43 13.51 -22.75
C PHE A 5 -11.36 13.82 -21.58
N GLN A 6 -12.54 14.40 -21.83
CA GLN A 6 -13.50 14.69 -20.76
C GLN A 6 -14.10 13.42 -20.16
N LEU A 7 -14.48 12.43 -20.98
CA LEU A 7 -15.01 11.14 -20.51
C LEU A 7 -14.00 10.38 -19.65
N TYR A 8 -12.74 10.32 -20.09
CA TYR A 8 -11.68 9.66 -19.33
C TYR A 8 -11.47 10.28 -17.94
N ARG A 9 -11.51 11.62 -17.84
CA ARG A 9 -11.42 12.31 -16.54
C ARG A 9 -12.61 12.04 -15.62
N TRP A 10 -13.83 12.03 -16.16
CA TRP A 10 -15.02 11.71 -15.37
C TRP A 10 -14.99 10.26 -14.87
N LEU A 11 -14.59 9.33 -15.72
CA LEU A 11 -14.42 7.93 -15.35
C LEU A 11 -13.36 7.78 -14.24
N ARG A 12 -12.21 8.46 -14.40
CA ARG A 12 -11.15 8.49 -13.39
C ARG A 12 -11.63 9.09 -12.07
N PHE A 13 -12.37 10.20 -12.11
CA PHE A 13 -12.95 10.83 -10.93
C PHE A 13 -13.86 9.86 -10.16
N ILE A 14 -14.84 9.27 -10.85
CA ILE A 14 -15.79 8.33 -10.26
C ILE A 14 -15.04 7.13 -9.69
N PHE A 15 -14.07 6.60 -10.43
CA PHE A 15 -13.24 5.48 -9.99
C PHE A 15 -12.48 5.81 -8.71
N LEU A 16 -11.73 6.92 -8.68
CA LEU A 16 -10.94 7.33 -7.51
C LEU A 16 -11.83 7.57 -6.29
N LEU A 17 -12.98 8.22 -6.49
CA LEU A 17 -13.92 8.50 -5.41
C LEU A 17 -14.54 7.21 -4.85
N VAL A 18 -15.04 6.32 -5.70
CA VAL A 18 -15.66 5.06 -5.29
C VAL A 18 -14.64 4.16 -4.59
N VAL A 19 -13.46 3.98 -5.18
CA VAL A 19 -12.39 3.16 -4.58
C VAL A 19 -11.92 3.77 -3.26
N GLY A 20 -11.73 5.09 -3.21
CA GLY A 20 -11.37 5.80 -1.99
C GLY A 20 -12.37 5.61 -0.86
N ILE A 21 -13.67 5.73 -1.15
CA ILE A 21 -14.75 5.47 -0.18
C ILE A 21 -14.73 4.01 0.28
N LEU A 22 -14.64 3.05 -0.63
CA LEU A 22 -14.62 1.62 -0.29
C LEU A 22 -13.45 1.28 0.63
N ILE A 23 -12.23 1.74 0.30
CA ILE A 23 -11.05 1.51 1.13
C ILE A 23 -11.18 2.19 2.49
N THR A 24 -11.73 3.40 2.55
CA THR A 24 -11.87 4.11 3.83
C THR A 24 -12.91 3.44 4.74
N ALA A 25 -14.03 2.99 4.16
CA ALA A 25 -15.14 2.38 4.90
C ALA A 25 -14.86 0.93 5.30
N GLN A 26 -14.21 0.14 4.45
CA GLN A 26 -13.92 -1.28 4.69
C GLN A 26 -12.47 -1.65 4.31
N PRO A 27 -11.47 -1.05 4.96
CA PRO A 27 -10.06 -1.11 4.54
C PRO A 27 -9.51 -2.53 4.40
N THR A 28 -9.77 -3.39 5.39
CA THR A 28 -9.31 -4.78 5.36
C THR A 28 -9.93 -5.58 4.23
N LYS A 29 -11.24 -5.44 4.00
CA LYS A 29 -11.93 -6.14 2.92
C LYS A 29 -11.47 -5.65 1.55
N SER A 30 -11.31 -4.34 1.38
CA SER A 30 -10.85 -3.76 0.11
C SER A 30 -9.44 -4.21 -0.25
N VAL A 31 -8.51 -4.18 0.70
CA VAL A 31 -7.12 -4.63 0.46
C VAL A 31 -7.07 -6.14 0.20
N ASN A 32 -7.80 -6.94 0.97
CA ASN A 32 -7.90 -8.38 0.73
C ASN A 32 -8.50 -8.70 -0.65
N ALA A 33 -9.51 -7.94 -1.08
CA ALA A 33 -10.09 -8.10 -2.42
C ALA A 33 -9.04 -7.86 -3.52
N ILE A 34 -8.19 -6.83 -3.37
CA ILE A 34 -7.08 -6.58 -4.31
C ILE A 34 -6.08 -7.73 -4.30
N ILE A 35 -5.67 -8.19 -3.11
CA ILE A 35 -4.72 -9.32 -2.97
C ILE A 35 -5.28 -10.58 -3.64
N TYR A 36 -6.55 -10.91 -3.41
CA TYR A 36 -7.19 -12.07 -4.02
C TYR A 36 -7.35 -11.91 -5.53
N LEU A 37 -7.70 -10.72 -6.02
CA LEU A 37 -7.80 -10.46 -7.45
C LEU A 37 -6.45 -10.69 -8.14
N VAL A 38 -5.38 -10.10 -7.60
CA VAL A 38 -4.02 -10.24 -8.16
C VAL A 38 -3.54 -11.69 -8.09
N SER A 39 -3.67 -12.35 -6.94
CA SER A 39 -3.26 -13.76 -6.77
C SER A 39 -4.05 -14.69 -7.69
N THR A 40 -5.38 -14.50 -7.80
CA THR A 40 -6.23 -15.32 -8.68
C THR A 40 -5.89 -15.12 -10.14
N TYR A 41 -5.64 -13.88 -10.57
CA TYR A 41 -5.22 -13.59 -11.94
C TYR A 41 -3.93 -14.33 -12.31
N ILE A 42 -2.92 -14.28 -11.43
CA ILE A 42 -1.65 -15.01 -11.61
C ILE A 42 -1.90 -16.52 -11.62
N ALA A 43 -2.76 -17.03 -10.73
CA ALA A 43 -3.09 -18.45 -10.67
C ALA A 43 -3.76 -18.93 -11.97
N ILE A 44 -4.72 -18.18 -12.50
CA ILE A 44 -5.37 -18.49 -13.79
C ILE A 44 -4.32 -18.55 -14.89
N TYR A 45 -3.42 -17.57 -14.97
CA TYR A 45 -2.34 -17.59 -15.95
C TYR A 45 -1.45 -18.84 -15.80
N GLY A 46 -1.12 -19.20 -14.57
CA GLY A 46 -0.35 -20.42 -14.27
C GLY A 46 -1.05 -21.70 -14.72
N VAL A 47 -2.35 -21.82 -14.45
CA VAL A 47 -3.17 -22.96 -14.90
C VAL A 47 -3.21 -23.04 -16.42
N LEU A 48 -3.47 -21.93 -17.11
CA LEU A 48 -3.50 -21.90 -18.58
C LEU A 48 -2.14 -22.33 -19.17
N SER A 49 -1.05 -21.81 -18.63
CA SER A 49 0.31 -22.16 -19.08
C SER A 49 0.65 -23.64 -18.85
N LEU A 50 0.18 -24.25 -17.75
CA LEU A 50 0.31 -25.69 -17.52
C LEU A 50 -0.50 -26.51 -18.53
N ILE A 51 -1.74 -26.11 -18.81
CA ILE A 51 -2.60 -26.80 -19.80
C ILE A 51 -1.92 -26.79 -21.17
N ASP A 52 -1.43 -25.63 -21.60
CA ASP A 52 -0.73 -25.49 -22.88
C ASP A 52 0.57 -26.31 -22.91
N GLY A 53 1.36 -26.24 -21.84
CA GLY A 53 2.62 -26.98 -21.72
C GLY A 53 2.41 -28.50 -21.75
N LEU A 54 1.40 -29.01 -21.03
CA LEU A 54 1.06 -30.43 -21.02
C LEU A 54 0.52 -30.90 -22.38
N SER A 55 -0.31 -30.08 -23.04
CA SER A 55 -0.82 -30.37 -24.38
C SER A 55 0.32 -30.49 -25.41
N ILE A 56 1.29 -29.59 -25.37
CA ILE A 56 2.47 -29.63 -26.26
C ILE A 56 3.34 -30.85 -25.97
N ARG A 57 3.57 -31.17 -24.68
CA ARG A 57 4.34 -32.36 -24.29
C ARG A 57 3.68 -33.65 -24.75
N GLN A 58 2.35 -33.74 -24.72
CA GLN A 58 1.61 -34.90 -25.23
C GLN A 58 1.74 -35.04 -26.76
N LYS A 59 1.78 -33.94 -27.50
CA LYS A 59 1.87 -33.96 -28.97
C LYS A 59 3.28 -34.20 -29.49
N ASN A 60 4.29 -33.58 -28.86
CA ASN A 60 5.65 -33.53 -29.39
C ASN A 60 6.65 -34.36 -28.56
N GLY A 61 6.24 -34.92 -27.41
CA GLY A 61 7.11 -35.69 -26.51
C GLY A 61 8.13 -34.86 -25.72
N GLU A 62 8.33 -33.59 -26.08
CA GLU A 62 9.31 -32.70 -25.46
C GLU A 62 8.75 -31.93 -24.27
N ASN A 63 9.60 -31.70 -23.27
CA ASN A 63 9.25 -30.88 -22.11
C ASN A 63 9.27 -29.40 -22.49
N ASN A 64 8.14 -28.72 -22.36
CA ASN A 64 8.01 -27.32 -22.72
C ASN A 64 8.25 -26.39 -21.53
N ILE A 65 8.92 -25.25 -21.77
CA ILE A 65 9.18 -24.18 -20.81
C ILE A 65 7.87 -23.66 -20.18
N ALA A 66 6.75 -23.73 -20.91
CA ALA A 66 5.41 -23.39 -20.41
C ALA A 66 5.03 -24.18 -19.13
N ILE A 67 5.48 -25.43 -18.98
CA ILE A 67 5.21 -26.21 -17.75
C ILE A 67 5.91 -25.57 -16.54
N GLY A 68 7.18 -25.18 -16.72
CA GLY A 68 7.95 -24.50 -15.68
C GLY A 68 7.39 -23.12 -15.32
N LEU A 69 7.00 -22.34 -16.33
CA LEU A 69 6.37 -21.03 -16.13
C LEU A 69 5.02 -21.14 -15.43
N GLY A 70 4.19 -22.13 -15.80
CA GLY A 70 2.91 -22.38 -15.17
C GLY A 70 3.04 -22.77 -13.69
N ALA A 71 3.95 -23.68 -13.37
CA ALA A 71 4.25 -24.06 -11.99
C ALA A 71 4.81 -22.87 -11.18
N GLY A 72 5.73 -22.10 -11.77
CA GLY A 72 6.27 -20.89 -11.16
C GLY A 72 5.20 -19.84 -10.87
N ALA A 73 4.29 -19.60 -11.80
CA ALA A 73 3.18 -18.66 -11.62
C ALA A 73 2.24 -19.10 -10.48
N LEU A 74 1.92 -20.39 -10.37
CA LEU A 74 1.12 -20.90 -9.24
C LEU A 74 1.83 -20.72 -7.90
N LEU A 75 3.13 -20.98 -7.83
CA LEU A 75 3.93 -20.71 -6.64
C LEU A 75 3.90 -19.22 -6.27
N VAL A 76 4.08 -18.34 -7.26
CA VAL A 76 4.00 -16.88 -7.05
C VAL A 76 2.61 -16.47 -6.56
N ALA A 77 1.53 -17.03 -7.11
CA ALA A 77 0.17 -16.72 -6.67
C ALA A 77 -0.03 -17.03 -5.17
N VAL A 78 0.48 -18.16 -4.69
CA VAL A 78 0.46 -18.53 -3.27
C VAL A 78 1.37 -17.62 -2.45
N LEU A 79 2.58 -17.35 -2.93
CA LEU A 79 3.53 -16.47 -2.27
C LEU A 79 2.96 -15.07 -2.06
N VAL A 80 2.22 -14.51 -3.02
CA VAL A 80 1.56 -13.20 -2.88
C VAL A 80 0.63 -13.19 -1.66
N LEU A 81 -0.16 -14.25 -1.43
CA LEU A 81 -1.06 -14.34 -0.28
C LEU A 81 -0.29 -14.39 1.05
N LEU A 82 0.78 -15.18 1.10
CA LEU A 82 1.62 -15.33 2.30
C LEU A 82 2.38 -14.04 2.62
N VAL A 83 3.02 -13.45 1.61
CA VAL A 83 3.79 -12.21 1.75
C VAL A 83 2.87 -11.07 2.16
N ALA A 84 1.69 -10.93 1.57
CA ALA A 84 0.76 -9.87 1.96
C ALA A 84 0.37 -9.96 3.44
N LYS A 85 0.09 -11.17 3.95
CA LYS A 85 -0.21 -11.40 5.37
C LYS A 85 0.96 -11.01 6.27
N ILE A 86 2.18 -11.37 5.88
CA ILE A 86 3.40 -11.04 6.62
C ILE A 86 3.62 -9.52 6.64
N LEU A 87 3.49 -8.85 5.49
CA LEU A 87 3.69 -7.40 5.39
C LEU A 87 2.68 -6.62 6.25
N ILE A 88 1.42 -7.03 6.25
CA ILE A 88 0.37 -6.42 7.10
C ILE A 88 0.75 -6.45 8.59
N GLN A 89 1.46 -7.49 9.03
CA GLN A 89 1.87 -7.66 10.43
C GLN A 89 3.23 -7.02 10.74
N LEU A 90 4.17 -7.02 9.79
CA LEU A 90 5.54 -6.56 10.01
C LEU A 90 5.77 -5.09 9.71
N VAL A 91 5.06 -4.51 8.74
CA VAL A 91 5.26 -3.10 8.35
C VAL A 91 5.03 -2.15 9.54
N PRO A 92 3.92 -2.25 10.30
CA PRO A 92 3.69 -1.31 11.40
C PRO A 92 4.74 -1.36 12.52
N PRO A 93 5.16 -2.54 13.04
CA PRO A 93 6.23 -2.58 14.04
C PRO A 93 7.56 -2.04 13.54
N VAL A 94 7.94 -2.32 12.28
CA VAL A 94 9.16 -1.77 11.68
C VAL A 94 9.12 -0.24 11.65
N LEU A 95 8.01 0.34 11.17
CA LEU A 95 7.82 1.79 11.21
C LEU A 95 7.83 2.32 12.64
N GLY A 96 7.21 1.61 13.58
CA GLY A 96 7.19 2.01 14.98
C GLY A 96 8.58 2.03 15.61
N ILE A 97 9.44 1.06 15.31
CA ILE A 97 10.84 1.03 15.75
C ILE A 97 11.62 2.23 15.17
N ILE A 98 11.43 2.52 13.88
CA ILE A 98 12.07 3.67 13.23
C ILE A 98 11.64 4.98 13.93
N LEU A 99 10.35 5.15 14.21
CA LEU A 99 9.83 6.33 14.93
C LEU A 99 10.37 6.42 16.36
N LEU A 100 10.46 5.29 17.08
CA LEU A 100 11.05 5.25 18.42
C LEU A 100 12.50 5.70 18.41
N VAL A 101 13.33 5.16 17.52
CA VAL A 101 14.76 5.52 17.42
C VAL A 101 14.91 6.99 17.10
N ASN A 102 14.15 7.51 16.12
CA ASN A 102 14.19 8.92 15.77
C ASN A 102 13.70 9.83 16.91
N GLY A 103 12.65 9.43 17.62
CA GLY A 103 12.14 10.18 18.77
C GLY A 103 13.14 10.25 19.93
N ILE A 104 13.83 9.13 20.21
CA ILE A 104 14.88 9.09 21.24
C ILE A 104 16.07 9.97 20.83
N ASN A 105 16.50 9.91 19.56
CA ASN A 105 17.60 10.74 19.06
C ASN A 105 17.24 12.23 19.14
N GLN A 106 16.04 12.61 18.66
CA GLN A 106 15.55 13.98 18.77
C GLN A 106 15.49 14.47 20.22
N PHE A 107 15.05 13.62 21.15
CA PHE A 107 15.02 13.98 22.57
C PHE A 107 16.43 14.27 23.11
N ARG A 108 17.42 13.45 22.72
CA ARG A 108 18.84 13.66 23.09
C ARG A 108 19.36 14.97 22.49
N ASP A 109 19.12 15.21 21.21
CA ASP A 109 19.57 16.42 20.50
C ASP A 109 18.99 17.68 21.14
N SER A 110 17.70 17.67 21.48
CA SER A 110 17.01 18.78 22.18
C SER A 110 17.66 19.10 23.53
N ASN A 111 18.18 18.06 24.20
CA ASN A 111 18.86 18.17 25.49
C ASN A 111 20.27 18.74 25.34
N GLU A 112 20.95 18.47 24.23
CA GLU A 112 22.23 19.10 23.87
C GLU A 112 22.03 20.55 23.44
N THR A 113 21.01 20.85 22.62
CA THR A 113 20.68 22.22 22.21
C THR A 113 20.35 23.10 23.41
N LYS A 114 19.61 22.59 24.40
CA LYS A 114 19.34 23.32 25.66
C LYS A 114 20.62 23.67 26.43
N LYS A 115 21.69 22.87 26.31
CA LYS A 115 22.98 23.18 26.94
C LYS A 115 23.74 24.26 26.19
N ASN A 116 23.59 24.31 24.87
CA ASN A 116 24.30 25.23 23.99
C ASN A 116 23.59 26.59 23.82
N VAL A 117 22.26 26.61 23.97
CA VAL A 117 21.42 27.79 23.84
C VAL A 117 20.61 27.93 25.12
N ASN A 118 20.67 29.09 25.79
CA ASN A 118 20.00 29.32 27.09
C ASN A 118 18.45 29.40 27.00
N VAL A 119 17.87 28.89 25.92
CA VAL A 119 16.42 28.82 25.66
C VAL A 119 16.02 27.36 25.57
N THR A 120 14.95 26.98 26.25
CA THR A 120 14.47 25.59 26.24
C THR A 120 13.72 25.29 24.94
N PRO A 121 14.13 24.29 24.14
CA PRO A 121 13.48 23.94 22.87
C PRO A 121 12.21 23.11 23.10
N TRP A 122 11.16 23.73 23.62
CA TRP A 122 9.90 23.05 23.98
C TRP A 122 9.23 22.32 22.81
N LEU A 123 9.32 22.85 21.59
CA LEU A 123 8.75 22.22 20.40
C LEU A 123 9.44 20.90 20.05
N ASP A 124 10.76 20.80 20.26
CA ASP A 124 11.53 19.59 19.93
C ASP A 124 11.29 18.47 20.96
N TYR A 125 11.12 18.82 22.23
CA TYR A 125 10.65 17.88 23.25
C TYR A 125 9.24 17.35 22.96
N PHE A 126 8.35 18.23 22.50
CA PHE A 126 6.99 17.81 22.14
C PHE A 126 7.00 16.89 20.90
N TYR A 127 7.78 17.23 19.87
CA TYR A 127 7.93 16.42 18.67
C TYR A 127 8.55 15.05 18.97
N SER A 128 9.62 14.99 19.79
CA SER A 128 10.20 13.71 20.23
C SER A 128 9.22 12.85 21.02
N ALA A 129 8.44 13.45 21.93
CA ALA A 129 7.40 12.73 22.67
C ALA A 129 6.31 12.16 21.74
N LEU A 130 5.90 12.91 20.71
CA LEU A 130 4.96 12.42 19.68
C LEU A 130 5.54 11.23 18.91
N LEU A 131 6.77 11.33 18.43
CA LEU A 131 7.44 10.25 17.70
C LEU A 131 7.51 8.97 18.54
N ILE A 132 7.90 9.11 19.81
CA ILE A 132 7.97 7.97 20.74
C ILE A 132 6.57 7.37 20.96
N GLY A 133 5.57 8.22 21.25
CA GLY A 133 4.19 7.76 21.49
C GLY A 133 3.59 7.03 20.29
N VAL A 134 3.70 7.60 19.09
CA VAL A 134 3.23 6.98 17.85
C VAL A 134 3.99 5.67 17.58
N GLY A 135 5.31 5.66 17.79
CA GLY A 135 6.13 4.47 17.62
C GLY A 135 5.68 3.31 18.51
N ILE A 136 5.37 3.59 19.78
CA ILE A 136 4.82 2.59 20.71
C ILE A 136 3.46 2.08 20.22
N ILE A 137 2.55 2.96 19.81
CA ILE A 137 1.22 2.57 19.30
C ILE A 137 1.36 1.64 18.10
N PHE A 138 2.29 1.92 17.18
CA PHE A 138 2.51 1.13 15.98
C PHE A 138 3.03 -0.27 16.27
N ILE A 139 3.94 -0.41 17.24
CA ILE A 139 4.48 -1.70 17.68
C ILE A 139 3.42 -2.52 18.42
N LEU A 140 2.70 -1.90 19.36
CA LEU A 140 1.74 -2.60 20.21
C LEU A 140 0.42 -2.93 19.48
N ASN A 141 0.05 -2.15 18.46
CA ASN A 141 -1.21 -2.29 17.73
C ASN A 141 -1.00 -2.36 16.21
N PRO A 142 -0.30 -3.38 15.69
CA PRO A 142 0.07 -3.42 14.27
C PRO A 142 -1.16 -3.47 13.36
N SER A 143 -2.16 -4.29 13.69
CA SER A 143 -3.37 -4.43 12.86
C SER A 143 -4.17 -3.13 12.77
N LYS A 144 -4.35 -2.41 13.89
CA LYS A 144 -5.06 -1.12 13.90
C LYS A 144 -4.28 -0.05 13.14
N THR A 145 -2.96 -0.05 13.28
CA THR A 145 -2.07 0.87 12.56
C THR A 145 -2.15 0.65 11.06
N MET A 146 -2.17 -0.61 10.60
CA MET A 146 -2.32 -0.91 9.18
C MET A 146 -3.68 -0.46 8.64
N ILE A 147 -4.76 -0.67 9.41
CA ILE A 147 -6.09 -0.15 9.08
C ILE A 147 -6.07 1.38 8.93
N PHE A 148 -5.42 2.08 9.86
CA PHE A 148 -5.27 3.53 9.79
C PHE A 148 -4.54 3.97 8.51
N PHE A 149 -3.46 3.29 8.13
CA PHE A 149 -2.77 3.59 6.87
C PHE A 149 -3.62 3.36 5.63
N TYR A 150 -4.41 2.28 5.61
CA TYR A 150 -5.35 2.05 4.51
C TYR A 150 -6.43 3.12 4.45
N GLN A 151 -6.96 3.56 5.58
CA GLN A 151 -7.93 4.65 5.62
C GLN A 151 -7.30 5.97 5.16
N LEU A 152 -6.08 6.26 5.59
CA LEU A 152 -5.34 7.46 5.15
C LEU A 152 -5.14 7.44 3.63
N PHE A 153 -4.77 6.28 3.07
CA PHE A 153 -4.68 6.08 1.63
C PHE A 153 -6.03 6.29 0.94
N GLY A 154 -7.11 5.72 1.47
CA GLY A 154 -8.48 5.89 0.94
C GLY A 154 -8.95 7.35 0.95
N ILE A 155 -8.71 8.08 2.04
CA ILE A 155 -8.97 9.52 2.13
C ILE A 155 -8.14 10.28 1.09
N GLY A 156 -6.86 9.91 0.92
CA GLY A 156 -5.99 10.47 -0.11
C GLY A 156 -6.58 10.31 -1.51
N LEU A 157 -7.14 9.15 -1.84
CA LEU A 157 -7.82 8.92 -3.13
C LEU A 157 -9.06 9.81 -3.31
N ILE A 158 -9.85 9.99 -2.26
CA ILE A 158 -11.01 10.90 -2.28
C ILE A 158 -10.55 12.33 -2.55
N VAL A 159 -9.54 12.79 -1.83
CA VAL A 159 -8.96 14.13 -2.00
C VAL A 159 -8.44 14.31 -3.44
N LEU A 160 -7.71 13.33 -3.97
CA LEU A 160 -7.24 13.34 -5.36
C LEU A 160 -8.38 13.40 -6.37
N ALA A 161 -9.49 12.70 -6.12
CA ALA A 161 -10.68 12.78 -6.97
C ALA A 161 -11.21 14.23 -7.02
N PHE A 162 -11.35 14.90 -5.87
CA PHE A 162 -11.78 16.30 -5.85
C PHE A 162 -10.79 17.24 -6.56
N PHE A 163 -9.49 17.04 -6.39
CA PHE A 163 -8.48 17.81 -7.11
C PHE A 163 -8.58 17.65 -8.63
N GLU A 164 -8.85 16.45 -9.14
CA GLU A 164 -9.05 16.21 -10.58
C GLU A 164 -10.20 17.09 -11.13
N ILE A 165 -11.31 17.22 -10.38
CA ILE A 165 -12.43 18.08 -10.78
C ILE A 165 -12.05 19.56 -10.71
N ILE A 166 -11.43 20.01 -9.61
CA ILE A 166 -11.08 21.43 -9.43
C ILE A 166 -10.12 21.86 -10.54
N ASN A 167 -9.08 21.07 -10.78
CA ASN A 167 -8.08 21.36 -11.80
C ASN A 167 -8.70 21.39 -13.21
N SER A 168 -9.70 20.54 -13.45
CA SER A 168 -10.44 20.53 -14.71
C SER A 168 -11.21 21.81 -15.01
N ARG A 169 -11.60 22.57 -13.97
CA ARG A 169 -12.27 23.87 -14.13
C ARG A 169 -11.27 24.99 -14.35
N ILE A 170 -10.11 24.93 -13.70
CA ILE A 170 -9.07 25.97 -13.79
C ILE A 170 -8.44 26.00 -15.19
N TYR A 171 -8.07 24.84 -15.76
CA TYR A 171 -7.49 24.75 -17.12
C TYR A 171 -8.50 24.88 -18.27
N ARG A 172 -9.76 25.23 -17.97
CA ARG A 172 -10.79 25.51 -18.97
C ARG A 172 -10.93 27.01 -19.26
N ASN A 173 -10.30 27.87 -18.45
CA ASN A 173 -10.07 29.30 -18.70
C ASN A 173 -8.67 29.53 -19.23
#